data_AF-A0A3D1AA80-F1
#
_entry.id   AF-A0A3D1AA80-F1
#
_cell.length_a   1.000
_cell.length_b   1.000
_cell.length_c   1.000
_cell.angle_alpha   90.00
_cell.angle_beta   90.00
_cell.angle_gamma   90.00
#
_symmetry.space_group_name_H-M   'P 1'
#
loop_
_entity.id
_entity.type
_entity.pdbx_description
1 polymer ?
#
loop_
_entity_poly.entity_id
_entity_poly.type
_entity_poly.pdbx_seq_one_letter_code
_entity_poly.pdbx_strand_id
1 'polypeptide(L)'
;MNVIKNGADFTEIVRAHSVDQLAENNGEMGWLTEAGALQGLNEEFKKTVFSLPVGQSAIVKSTYGYHIVKVTDKTKNVPKYKIADIQYTVTPSSATRSQLYNSLNQFIANNNSTEKIEATAKENGYNLVSNTRVYKTDMSIGNVTGARQVVRWAFNNKKGQISDINECD
;
A
#
# COMPACT_ATOMS: atom_id res chain seq x y z
N MET A 1 -39.47 -1.42 -14.17
CA MET A 1 -39.57 -2.79 -13.64
C MET A 1 -40.67 -3.62 -14.30
N ASN A 2 -41.87 -3.07 -14.55
CA ASN A 2 -42.98 -3.84 -15.13
C ASN A 2 -42.65 -4.44 -16.51
N VAL A 3 -41.95 -3.69 -17.36
CA VAL A 3 -41.52 -4.16 -18.70
C VAL A 3 -40.62 -5.40 -18.62
N ILE A 4 -39.61 -5.37 -17.75
CA ILE A 4 -38.70 -6.52 -17.51
C ILE A 4 -39.46 -7.71 -16.91
N LYS A 5 -40.35 -7.45 -15.93
CA LYS A 5 -41.18 -8.50 -15.30
C LYS A 5 -42.16 -9.14 -16.28
N ASN A 6 -42.58 -8.42 -17.31
CA ASN A 6 -43.49 -8.90 -18.35
C ASN A 6 -42.75 -9.62 -19.51
N GLY A 7 -41.45 -9.91 -19.34
CA GLY A 7 -40.69 -10.75 -20.28
C GLY A 7 -39.97 -9.99 -21.39
N ALA A 8 -39.84 -8.66 -21.32
CA ALA A 8 -38.99 -7.92 -22.24
C ALA A 8 -37.52 -8.35 -22.13
N ASP A 9 -36.80 -8.30 -23.25
CA ASP A 9 -35.38 -8.63 -23.27
C ASP A 9 -34.58 -7.62 -22.44
N PHE A 10 -33.80 -8.13 -21.48
CA PHE A 10 -33.06 -7.28 -20.55
C PHE A 10 -31.95 -6.49 -21.24
N THR A 11 -31.28 -7.10 -22.23
CA THR A 11 -30.20 -6.49 -22.98
C THR A 11 -30.73 -5.35 -23.87
N GLU A 12 -31.91 -5.52 -24.49
CA GLU A 12 -32.57 -4.45 -25.24
C GLU A 12 -32.90 -3.25 -24.34
N ILE A 13 -33.43 -3.50 -23.13
CA ILE A 13 -33.74 -2.45 -22.16
C ILE A 13 -32.47 -1.72 -21.70
N VAL A 14 -31.37 -2.45 -21.49
CA VAL A 14 -30.08 -1.86 -21.14
C VAL A 14 -29.58 -0.95 -22.26
N ARG A 15 -29.57 -1.41 -23.51
CA ARG A 15 -29.11 -0.59 -24.65
C ARG A 15 -29.94 0.67 -24.84
N ALA A 16 -31.24 0.59 -24.57
CA ALA A 16 -32.16 1.72 -24.76
C ALA A 16 -32.14 2.76 -23.61
N HIS A 17 -31.83 2.35 -22.38
CA HIS A 17 -32.06 3.18 -21.19
C HIS A 17 -30.90 3.28 -20.21
N SER A 18 -29.87 2.43 -20.34
CA SER A 18 -28.72 2.48 -19.42
C SER A 18 -27.87 3.72 -19.69
N VAL A 19 -27.50 4.41 -18.61
CA VAL A 19 -26.53 5.52 -18.62
C VAL A 19 -25.15 5.07 -18.17
N ASP A 20 -24.97 3.77 -17.92
CA ASP A 20 -23.70 3.16 -17.56
C ASP A 20 -22.81 2.97 -18.80
N GLN A 21 -21.50 3.09 -18.64
CA GLN A 21 -20.52 2.86 -19.71
C GLN A 21 -20.62 1.43 -20.29
N LEU A 22 -21.10 0.47 -19.51
CA LEU A 22 -21.31 -0.91 -19.96
C LEU A 22 -22.49 -1.07 -20.92
N ALA A 23 -23.32 -0.04 -21.14
CA ALA A 23 -24.47 -0.13 -22.05
C ALA A 23 -24.08 -0.58 -23.46
N GLU A 24 -22.92 -0.13 -23.96
CA GLU A 24 -22.36 -0.52 -25.26
C GLU A 24 -22.02 -2.02 -25.32
N ASN A 25 -21.66 -2.62 -24.19
CA ASN A 25 -21.41 -4.04 -24.04
C ASN A 25 -22.58 -4.75 -23.34
N ASN A 26 -23.82 -4.42 -23.73
CA ASN A 26 -25.04 -5.08 -23.24
C ASN A 26 -25.28 -5.01 -21.73
N GLY A 27 -24.55 -4.15 -21.00
CA GLY A 27 -24.56 -4.07 -19.54
C GLY A 27 -23.89 -5.25 -18.85
N GLU A 28 -23.04 -6.00 -19.54
CA GLU A 28 -22.36 -7.16 -18.96
C GLU A 28 -21.23 -6.74 -18.02
N MET A 29 -21.39 -7.05 -16.73
CA MET A 29 -20.37 -6.83 -15.69
C MET A 29 -19.39 -7.99 -15.53
N GLY A 30 -19.63 -9.12 -16.20
CA GLY A 30 -18.87 -10.35 -16.01
C GLY A 30 -19.11 -11.03 -14.66
N TRP A 31 -18.19 -11.91 -14.25
CA TRP A 31 -18.28 -12.67 -13.01
C TRP A 31 -17.89 -11.82 -11.79
N LEU A 32 -18.79 -11.77 -10.81
CA LEU A 32 -18.58 -11.02 -9.57
C LEU A 32 -18.25 -11.96 -8.40
N THR A 33 -17.21 -11.62 -7.64
CA THR A 33 -16.87 -12.28 -6.37
C THR A 33 -17.03 -11.32 -5.20
N GLU A 34 -17.38 -11.84 -4.02
CA GLU A 34 -17.49 -10.99 -2.81
C GLU A 34 -16.18 -10.31 -2.43
N ALA A 35 -15.03 -10.94 -2.74
CA ALA A 35 -13.71 -10.41 -2.41
C ALA A 35 -13.23 -9.31 -3.38
N GLY A 36 -13.56 -9.43 -4.68
CA GLY A 36 -13.04 -8.55 -5.72
C GLY A 36 -14.04 -7.55 -6.28
N ALA A 37 -15.25 -8.01 -6.61
CA ALA A 37 -16.18 -7.25 -7.45
C ALA A 37 -16.96 -6.15 -6.71
N LEU A 38 -16.86 -6.11 -5.38
CA LEU A 38 -17.71 -5.28 -4.55
C LEU A 38 -16.93 -4.28 -3.69
N GLN A 39 -15.65 -4.04 -3.99
CA GLN A 39 -14.84 -3.06 -3.27
C GLN A 39 -15.35 -1.61 -3.45
N GLY A 40 -16.20 -1.36 -4.46
CA GLY A 40 -16.86 -0.06 -4.69
C GLY A 40 -18.38 -0.04 -4.48
N LEU A 41 -18.99 -1.17 -4.09
CA LEU A 41 -20.44 -1.31 -3.95
C LEU A 41 -20.81 -1.52 -2.47
N ASN A 42 -21.89 -0.87 -2.03
CA ASN A 42 -22.31 -0.94 -0.63
C ASN A 42 -22.85 -2.35 -0.26
N GLU A 43 -22.88 -2.67 1.04
CA GLU A 43 -23.31 -3.98 1.54
C GLU A 43 -24.73 -4.40 1.09
N GLU A 44 -25.63 -3.44 0.88
CA GLU A 44 -26.99 -3.69 0.38
C GLU A 44 -26.98 -4.25 -1.04
N PHE A 45 -26.18 -3.67 -1.94
CA PHE A 45 -26.00 -4.17 -3.30
C PHE A 45 -25.43 -5.59 -3.27
N LYS A 46 -24.37 -5.82 -2.47
CA LYS A 46 -23.73 -7.15 -2.33
C LYS A 46 -24.76 -8.19 -1.92
N LYS A 47 -25.47 -7.93 -0.82
CA LYS A 47 -26.46 -8.85 -0.27
C LYS A 47 -27.55 -9.18 -1.28
N THR A 48 -28.02 -8.18 -2.04
CA THR A 48 -29.09 -8.37 -3.02
C THR A 48 -28.63 -9.20 -4.21
N VAL A 49 -27.50 -8.87 -4.83
CA VAL A 49 -27.00 -9.61 -6.01
C VAL A 49 -26.70 -11.07 -5.67
N PHE A 50 -26.04 -11.32 -4.53
CA PHE A 50 -25.68 -12.69 -4.14
C PHE A 50 -26.88 -13.52 -3.68
N SER A 51 -27.98 -12.89 -3.20
CA SER A 51 -29.21 -13.60 -2.84
C SER A 51 -30.18 -13.79 -4.01
N LEU A 52 -30.09 -13.00 -5.09
CA LEU A 52 -31.03 -13.01 -6.20
C LEU A 52 -30.90 -14.31 -7.04
N PRO A 53 -31.99 -15.07 -7.32
CA PRO A 53 -31.91 -16.28 -8.15
C PRO A 53 -31.43 -16.01 -9.58
N VAL A 54 -30.86 -17.02 -10.25
CA VAL A 54 -30.49 -16.93 -11.66
C VAL A 54 -31.72 -16.59 -12.51
N GLY A 55 -31.57 -15.67 -13.46
CA GLY A 55 -32.62 -15.16 -14.33
C GLY A 55 -33.46 -14.03 -13.74
N GLN A 56 -33.38 -13.78 -12.42
CA GLN A 56 -34.15 -12.73 -11.76
C GLN A 56 -33.46 -11.37 -11.80
N SER A 57 -34.27 -10.31 -11.74
CA SER A 57 -33.80 -8.92 -11.69
C SER A 57 -34.27 -8.19 -10.42
N ALA A 58 -33.45 -7.30 -9.89
CA ALA A 58 -33.76 -6.49 -8.71
C ALA A 58 -33.31 -5.04 -8.89
N ILE A 59 -33.97 -4.12 -8.16
CA ILE A 59 -33.49 -2.75 -8.01
C ILE A 59 -32.57 -2.72 -6.79
N VAL A 60 -31.37 -2.17 -6.95
CA VAL A 60 -30.37 -2.07 -5.89
C VAL A 60 -29.86 -0.63 -5.80
N LYS A 61 -29.60 -0.16 -4.58
CA LYS A 61 -29.06 1.18 -4.33
C LYS A 61 -27.57 1.08 -4.06
N SER A 62 -26.78 1.93 -4.71
CA SER A 62 -25.35 2.11 -4.45
C SER A 62 -25.05 3.58 -4.14
N THR A 63 -23.78 3.91 -3.95
CA THR A 63 -23.27 5.28 -3.87
C THR A 63 -23.49 6.08 -5.17
N TYR A 64 -23.61 5.40 -6.31
CA TYR A 64 -23.84 6.03 -7.63
C TYR A 64 -25.33 6.21 -7.97
N GLY A 65 -26.24 5.79 -7.09
CA GLY A 65 -27.69 5.87 -7.31
C GLY A 65 -28.37 4.51 -7.38
N TYR A 66 -29.47 4.45 -8.14
CA TYR A 66 -30.30 3.25 -8.30
C TYR A 66 -29.91 2.47 -9.55
N HIS A 67 -29.82 1.16 -9.41
CA HIS A 67 -29.43 0.25 -10.47
C HIS A 67 -30.47 -0.85 -10.61
N ILE A 68 -30.64 -1.35 -11.84
CA ILE A 68 -31.38 -2.58 -12.10
C ILE A 68 -30.37 -3.64 -12.49
N VAL A 69 -30.29 -4.70 -11.72
CA VAL A 69 -29.34 -5.81 -11.93
C VAL A 69 -30.11 -7.08 -12.26
N LYS A 70 -29.58 -7.91 -13.17
CA LYS A 70 -30.09 -9.25 -13.48
C LYS A 70 -28.96 -10.25 -13.30
N VAL A 71 -29.22 -11.32 -12.53
CA VAL A 71 -28.25 -12.41 -12.40
C VAL A 71 -28.39 -13.32 -13.61
N THR A 72 -27.36 -13.37 -14.44
CA THR A 72 -27.31 -14.22 -15.63
C THR A 72 -26.86 -15.65 -15.30
N ASP A 73 -25.96 -15.82 -14.34
CA ASP A 73 -25.45 -17.12 -13.91
C ASP A 73 -24.85 -17.09 -12.49
N LYS A 74 -24.66 -18.26 -11.87
CA LYS A 74 -24.02 -18.45 -10.56
C LYS A 74 -23.14 -19.69 -10.54
N THR A 75 -21.92 -19.54 -10.04
CA THR A 75 -21.06 -20.68 -9.70
C THR A 75 -21.51 -21.36 -8.41
N LYS A 76 -21.00 -22.56 -8.14
CA LYS A 76 -21.16 -23.24 -6.84
C LYS A 76 -20.59 -22.37 -5.71
N ASN A 77 -21.21 -22.49 -4.53
CA ASN A 77 -20.71 -21.84 -3.33
C ASN A 77 -19.31 -22.36 -2.99
N VAL A 78 -18.41 -21.43 -2.67
CA VAL A 78 -17.07 -21.74 -2.16
C VAL A 78 -17.07 -21.65 -0.63
N PRO A 79 -16.34 -22.52 0.09
CA PRO A 79 -16.22 -22.43 1.54
C PRO A 79 -15.54 -21.11 1.92
N LYS A 80 -16.05 -20.46 2.97
CA LYS A 80 -15.52 -19.19 3.51
C LYS A 80 -15.12 -19.39 4.96
N TYR A 81 -14.04 -18.74 5.35
CA TYR A 81 -13.50 -18.82 6.71
C TYR A 81 -13.40 -17.41 7.30
N LYS A 82 -13.77 -17.27 8.58
CA LYS A 82 -13.47 -16.08 9.36
C LYS A 82 -12.05 -16.23 9.86
N ILE A 83 -11.16 -15.34 9.44
CA ILE A 83 -9.78 -15.28 9.92
C ILE A 83 -9.61 -14.07 10.84
N ALA A 84 -8.74 -14.22 11.83
CA ALA A 84 -8.22 -13.11 12.61
C ALA A 84 -6.75 -12.94 12.22
N ASP A 85 -6.35 -11.73 11.86
CA ASP A 85 -4.95 -11.39 11.60
C ASP A 85 -4.39 -10.71 12.85
N ILE A 86 -3.23 -11.20 13.33
CA ILE A 86 -2.52 -10.62 14.48
C ILE A 86 -1.21 -10.08 13.96
N GLN A 87 -1.13 -8.76 13.86
CA GLN A 87 0.06 -8.06 13.40
C GLN A 87 0.83 -7.51 14.61
N TYR A 88 2.12 -7.85 14.68
CA TYR A 88 3.04 -7.28 15.66
C TYR A 88 4.10 -6.45 14.94
N THR A 89 4.11 -5.15 15.20
CA THR A 89 5.22 -4.29 14.78
C THR A 89 6.44 -4.62 15.65
N VAL A 90 7.49 -5.16 15.04
CA VAL A 90 8.75 -5.43 15.73
C VAL A 90 9.62 -4.19 15.68
N THR A 91 9.91 -3.60 16.84
CA THR A 91 10.87 -2.51 16.98
C THR A 91 12.13 -3.00 17.71
N PRO A 92 13.34 -2.52 17.37
CA PRO A 92 14.55 -2.88 18.09
C PRO A 92 14.43 -2.59 19.59
N SER A 93 14.78 -3.57 20.42
CA SER A 93 14.75 -3.44 21.88
C SER A 93 15.78 -2.42 22.38
N SER A 94 15.64 -1.95 23.61
CA SER A 94 16.67 -1.11 24.27
C SER A 94 18.03 -1.80 24.28
N ALA A 95 18.08 -3.11 24.56
CA ALA A 95 19.31 -3.90 24.53
C ALA A 95 19.96 -3.91 23.14
N THR A 96 19.17 -4.11 22.08
CA THR A 96 19.64 -4.07 20.69
C THR A 96 20.21 -2.70 20.32
N ARG A 97 19.50 -1.62 20.67
CA ARG A 97 19.94 -0.24 20.42
C ARG A 97 21.24 0.08 21.17
N SER A 98 21.34 -0.32 22.45
CA SER A 98 22.54 -0.11 23.25
C SER A 98 23.74 -0.88 22.70
N GLN A 99 23.56 -2.14 22.28
CA GLN A 99 24.63 -2.92 21.65
C GLN A 99 25.13 -2.29 20.35
N LEU A 100 24.21 -1.82 19.50
CA LEU A 100 24.56 -1.13 18.26
C LEU A 100 25.34 0.16 18.54
N TYR A 101 24.84 0.99 19.46
CA TYR A 101 25.50 2.25 19.82
C TYR A 101 26.91 2.02 20.39
N ASN A 102 27.08 1.02 21.26
CA ASN A 102 28.39 0.66 21.81
C ASN A 102 29.36 0.17 20.72
N SER A 103 28.87 -0.66 19.80
CA SER A 103 29.67 -1.18 18.69
C SER A 103 30.13 -0.07 17.74
N LEU A 104 29.25 0.89 17.42
CA LEU A 104 29.59 2.06 16.62
C LEU A 104 30.60 2.97 17.32
N ASN A 105 30.47 3.18 18.63
CA ASN A 105 31.46 3.97 19.38
C ASN A 105 32.83 3.32 19.37
N GLN A 106 32.91 2.00 19.56
CA GLN A 106 34.18 1.26 19.45
C GLN A 106 34.78 1.37 18.05
N PHE A 107 33.93 1.27 17.01
CA PHE A 107 34.36 1.45 15.63
C PHE A 107 34.96 2.84 15.39
N ILE A 108 34.28 3.91 15.82
CA ILE A 108 34.76 5.30 15.65
C ILE A 108 36.05 5.53 16.47
N ALA A 109 36.13 5.02 17.69
CA ALA A 109 37.31 5.16 18.54
C ALA A 109 38.56 4.50 17.92
N ASN A 110 38.39 3.33 17.29
CA ASN A 110 39.47 2.62 16.61
C ASN A 110 39.80 3.23 15.22
N ASN A 111 38.83 3.90 14.60
CA ASN A 111 38.93 4.48 13.25
C ASN A 111 38.78 6.01 13.28
N ASN A 112 39.76 6.67 13.88
CA ASN A 112 39.73 8.11 14.16
C ASN A 112 40.13 9.03 12.99
N SER A 113 40.10 8.54 11.74
CA SER A 113 40.30 9.37 10.54
C SER A 113 39.40 8.89 9.41
N THR A 114 39.14 9.78 8.44
CA THR A 114 38.35 9.47 7.26
C THR A 114 38.91 8.30 6.47
N GLU A 115 40.23 8.24 6.31
CA GLU A 115 40.92 7.17 5.56
C GLU A 115 40.77 5.81 6.24
N LYS A 116 40.86 5.78 7.59
CA LYS A 116 40.65 4.55 8.35
C LYS A 116 39.21 4.07 8.26
N ILE A 117 38.23 4.97 8.40
CA ILE A 117 36.81 4.62 8.26
C ILE A 117 36.54 4.09 6.85
N GLU A 118 37.05 4.74 5.82
CA GLU A 118 36.85 4.31 4.42
C GLU A 118 37.45 2.93 4.16
N ALA A 119 38.61 2.62 4.75
CA ALA A 119 39.25 1.32 4.63
C ALA A 119 38.50 0.21 5.37
N THR A 120 38.01 0.47 6.60
CA THR A 120 37.51 -0.59 7.49
C THR A 120 35.99 -0.72 7.53
N ALA A 121 35.22 0.29 7.11
CA ALA A 121 33.76 0.30 7.24
C ALA A 121 33.10 -0.93 6.58
N LYS A 122 33.46 -1.22 5.33
CA LYS A 122 32.89 -2.37 4.59
C LYS A 122 33.27 -3.71 5.21
N GLU A 123 34.52 -3.85 5.68
CA GLU A 123 35.01 -5.06 6.34
C GLU A 123 34.27 -5.32 7.67
N ASN A 124 33.87 -4.25 8.35
CA ASN A 124 33.05 -4.31 9.57
C ASN A 124 31.54 -4.39 9.28
N GLY A 125 31.14 -4.64 8.02
CA GLY A 125 29.74 -4.83 7.62
C GLY A 125 28.91 -3.55 7.51
N TYR A 126 29.55 -2.37 7.53
CA TYR A 126 28.87 -1.09 7.36
C TYR A 126 28.77 -0.68 5.88
N ASN A 127 27.64 -0.09 5.52
CA ASN A 127 27.44 0.52 4.22
C ASN A 127 28.11 1.90 4.19
N LEU A 128 29.23 2.00 3.48
CA LEU A 128 29.95 3.25 3.31
C LEU A 128 29.38 4.07 2.15
N VAL A 129 28.82 5.23 2.48
CA VAL A 129 28.41 6.26 1.50
C VAL A 129 29.53 7.30 1.43
N SER A 130 30.30 7.30 0.33
CA SER A 130 31.44 8.20 0.12
C SER A 130 31.16 9.17 -1.04
N ASN A 131 31.94 10.27 -1.11
CA ASN A 131 31.93 11.25 -2.20
C ASN A 131 30.53 11.78 -2.57
N THR A 132 29.62 11.84 -1.60
CA THR A 132 28.26 12.32 -1.82
C THR A 132 28.26 13.84 -1.83
N ARG A 133 27.71 14.43 -2.89
CA ARG A 133 27.45 15.86 -2.93
C ARG A 133 26.28 16.17 -1.99
N VAL A 134 26.51 17.10 -1.07
CA VAL A 134 25.50 17.55 -0.10
C VAL A 134 25.40 19.07 -0.18
N TYR A 135 24.18 19.60 -0.18
CA TYR A 135 23.85 21.01 -0.09
C TYR A 135 23.32 21.37 1.29
N LYS A 136 23.46 22.64 1.69
CA LYS A 136 23.05 23.12 3.04
C LYS A 136 21.55 22.92 3.34
N THR A 137 20.72 22.83 2.30
CA THR A 137 19.27 22.64 2.36
C THR A 137 18.84 21.19 2.32
N ASP A 138 19.75 20.24 2.11
CA ASP A 138 19.39 18.83 1.96
C ASP A 138 18.80 18.26 3.26
N MET A 139 17.82 17.38 3.08
CA MET A 139 17.16 16.63 4.16
C MET A 139 17.63 15.17 4.24
N SER A 140 18.38 14.71 3.25
CA SER A 140 18.92 13.36 3.13
C SER A 140 20.37 13.38 2.68
N ILE A 141 21.09 12.27 2.90
CA ILE A 141 22.44 12.04 2.37
C ILE A 141 22.43 10.68 1.66
N GLY A 142 22.45 10.70 0.33
CA GLY A 142 22.27 9.48 -0.47
C GLY A 142 20.93 8.81 -0.16
N ASN A 143 20.97 7.53 0.23
CA ASN A 143 19.78 6.76 0.62
C ASN A 143 19.40 6.91 2.11
N VAL A 144 20.15 7.70 2.89
CA VAL A 144 19.83 7.98 4.30
C VAL A 144 18.83 9.13 4.35
N THR A 145 17.57 8.81 4.56
CA THR A 145 16.50 9.78 4.86
C THR A 145 16.67 10.35 6.26
N GLY A 146 15.94 11.43 6.59
CA GLY A 146 15.99 12.00 7.94
C GLY A 146 17.38 12.49 8.39
N ALA A 147 18.29 12.81 7.48
CA ALA A 147 19.70 13.12 7.77
C ALA A 147 19.97 14.62 7.97
N ARG A 148 18.93 15.44 8.19
CA ARG A 148 19.04 16.91 8.22
C ARG A 148 20.03 17.41 9.29
N GLN A 149 20.06 16.75 10.44
CA GLN A 149 20.98 17.00 11.56
C GLN A 149 22.43 16.73 11.15
N VAL A 150 22.69 15.67 10.39
CA VAL A 150 24.02 15.34 9.87
C VAL A 150 24.46 16.40 8.86
N VAL A 151 23.59 16.81 7.95
CA VAL A 151 23.85 17.91 7.00
C VAL A 151 24.18 19.21 7.76
N ARG A 152 23.36 19.59 8.74
CA ARG A 152 23.61 20.79 9.56
C ARG A 152 24.94 20.72 10.30
N TRP A 153 25.26 19.56 10.88
CA TRP A 153 26.52 19.36 11.57
C TRP A 153 27.70 19.52 10.61
N ALA A 154 27.66 18.88 9.43
CA ALA A 154 28.75 18.93 8.45
C ALA A 154 29.06 20.36 7.97
N PHE A 155 28.05 21.20 7.77
CA PHE A 155 28.22 22.60 7.36
C PHE A 155 28.63 23.57 8.48
N ASN A 156 28.58 23.15 9.74
CA ASN A 156 28.92 23.96 10.90
C ASN A 156 30.22 23.52 11.60
N ASN A 157 30.92 22.52 11.06
CA ASN A 157 32.15 21.96 11.62
C ASN A 157 33.30 21.99 10.60
N LYS A 158 34.53 21.83 11.08
CA LYS A 158 35.72 21.90 10.24
C LYS A 158 35.87 20.62 9.40
N LYS A 159 36.42 20.78 8.18
CA LYS A 159 36.76 19.65 7.31
C LYS A 159 37.69 18.67 8.05
N GLY A 160 37.40 17.37 7.92
CA GLY A 160 38.18 16.29 8.55
C GLY A 160 37.74 15.94 9.98
N GLN A 161 36.78 16.67 10.56
CA GLN A 161 36.17 16.25 11.83
C GLN A 161 35.19 15.10 11.60
N ILE A 162 35.10 14.22 12.60
CA ILE A 162 34.14 13.11 12.66
C ILE A 162 33.05 13.50 13.67
N SER A 163 31.78 13.30 13.31
CA SER A 163 30.64 13.60 14.18
C SER A 163 30.43 12.50 15.22
N ASP A 164 29.64 12.82 16.24
CA ASP A 164 28.99 11.78 17.05
C ASP A 164 28.03 10.95 16.20
N ILE A 165 27.59 9.81 16.75
CA ILE A 165 26.61 8.93 16.11
C ILE A 165 25.26 9.65 16.04
N ASN A 166 24.67 9.69 14.84
CA ASN A 166 23.35 10.27 14.61
C ASN A 166 22.37 9.19 14.16
N GLU A 167 21.23 9.08 14.84
CA GLU A 167 20.09 8.28 14.37
C GLU A 167 19.34 9.11 13.31
N CYS A 168 18.99 8.49 12.19
CA CYS A 168 18.30 9.11 11.06
C CYS A 168 17.07 8.27 10.72
N ASP A 169 15.96 8.93 10.38
CA ASP A 169 14.65 8.31 10.11
C ASP A 169 14.44 7.89 8.66
#